data_AF-A0A366M8E0-F1
#
_entry.id   AF-A0A366M8E0-F1
#
_cell.length_a   1.000
_cell.length_b   1.000
_cell.length_c   1.000
_cell.angle_alpha   90.00
_cell.angle_beta   90.00
_cell.angle_gamma   90.00
#
_symmetry.space_group_name_H-M   'P 1'
#
loop_
_entity.id
_entity.type
_entity.pdbx_description
1 polymer ?
#
loop_
_entity_poly.entity_id
_entity_poly.type
_entity_poly.pdbx_seq_one_letter_code
_entity_poly.pdbx_strand_id
1 'polypeptide(L)'
;MKLNLNKKFILFLGFIVLFFALISSSFAASTEIGTNTSGGIKSVINNDNYDTIYLKEGTYKGSDNTNLSVDRTKDITIIGKNNKVIIDGEGKNWLLQFGNYSKFARYNVRLINITFQNGYALDGAVIYHQGENSSSSVQNCKFSNNVASDGYDGAICFYTRGNDSNLQITDSVFTENKFNSYIS
;
A
#
# COMPACT_ATOMS: atom_id res chain seq x y z
N MET A 1 60.59 11.78 -0.40
CA MET A 1 59.88 13.08 -0.43
C MET A 1 58.82 13.06 0.67
N LYS A 2 58.96 13.85 1.75
CA LYS A 2 57.96 13.92 2.83
C LYS A 2 56.86 14.90 2.41
N LEU A 3 55.63 14.40 2.28
CA LEU A 3 54.47 15.22 1.95
C LEU A 3 54.05 15.99 3.21
N ASN A 4 54.23 17.32 3.21
CA ASN A 4 53.92 18.18 4.36
C ASN A 4 52.49 18.71 4.21
N LEU A 5 51.48 17.88 4.52
CA LEU A 5 50.08 18.31 4.44
C LEU A 5 49.76 19.31 5.56
N ASN A 6 49.13 20.42 5.19
CA ASN A 6 48.64 21.41 6.15
C ASN A 6 47.59 20.77 7.07
N LYS A 7 47.70 20.96 8.39
CA LYS A 7 46.71 20.46 9.38
C LYS A 7 45.28 20.88 9.03
N LYS A 8 45.08 22.08 8.47
CA LYS A 8 43.78 22.55 7.97
C LYS A 8 43.27 21.75 6.77
N PHE A 9 44.17 21.33 5.88
CA PHE A 9 43.86 20.48 4.73
C PHE A 9 43.51 19.05 5.17
N ILE A 10 44.21 18.50 6.17
CA ILE A 10 43.88 17.21 6.77
C ILE A 10 42.50 17.25 7.44
N LEU A 11 42.20 18.32 8.20
CA LEU A 11 40.87 18.50 8.80
C LEU A 11 39.77 18.61 7.75
N PHE A 12 40.01 19.38 6.68
CA PHE A 12 39.07 19.53 5.57
C PHE A 12 38.80 18.20 4.86
N LEU A 13 39.84 17.42 4.58
CA LEU A 13 39.71 16.10 3.97
C LEU A 13 38.95 15.12 4.90
N GLY A 14 39.22 15.19 6.22
CA GLY A 14 38.46 14.44 7.22
C GLY A 14 36.97 14.80 7.25
N PHE A 15 36.63 16.09 7.15
CA PHE A 15 35.25 16.55 7.06
C PHE A 15 34.54 16.07 5.80
N ILE A 16 35.22 16.06 4.64
CA ILE A 16 34.67 15.54 3.39
C ILE A 16 34.36 14.04 3.51
N VAL A 17 35.28 13.26 4.07
CA VAL A 17 35.07 11.81 4.27
C VAL A 17 33.91 11.56 5.22
N LEU A 18 33.80 12.32 6.32
CA LEU A 18 32.67 12.21 7.25
C LEU A 18 31.35 12.61 6.58
N PHE A 19 31.36 13.67 5.77
CA PHE A 19 30.20 14.14 5.05
C PHE A 19 29.68 13.06 4.08
N PHE A 20 30.57 12.41 3.32
CA PHE A 20 30.19 11.30 2.43
C PHE A 20 29.72 10.04 3.17
N ALA A 21 30.26 9.76 4.36
CA ALA A 21 29.79 8.64 5.19
C ALA A 21 28.37 8.86 5.75
N LEU A 22 27.92 10.12 5.85
CA LEU A 22 26.59 10.48 6.35
C LEU A 22 25.52 10.51 5.24
N ILE A 23 25.89 10.48 3.96
CA ILE A 23 24.94 10.48 2.83
C ILE A 23 24.54 9.07 2.40
N SER A 24 24.47 8.11 3.33
CA SER A 24 23.81 6.82 3.10
C SER A 24 22.31 7.03 2.92
N SER A 25 21.94 7.53 1.74
CA SER A 25 20.55 7.59 1.31
C SER A 25 20.08 6.15 1.09
N SER A 26 19.33 5.60 2.04
CA SER A 26 18.53 4.41 1.76
C SER A 26 17.39 4.86 0.84
N PHE A 27 17.55 4.65 -0.46
CA PHE A 27 16.41 4.76 -1.37
C PHE A 27 15.41 3.67 -1.01
N ALA A 28 14.16 4.06 -0.79
CA ALA A 28 13.07 3.11 -0.66
C ALA A 28 13.06 2.23 -1.91
N ALA A 29 13.22 0.93 -1.73
CA ALA A 29 13.32 0.01 -2.85
C ALA A 29 11.97 -0.01 -3.57
N SER A 30 11.97 0.07 -4.90
CA SER A 30 10.73 0.19 -5.66
C SER A 30 10.67 -0.71 -6.88
N THR A 31 9.44 -1.00 -7.29
CA THR A 31 9.13 -1.73 -8.53
C THR A 31 8.00 -1.04 -9.27
N GLU A 32 7.96 -1.19 -10.59
CA GLU A 32 6.88 -0.68 -11.44
C GLU A 32 6.25 -1.85 -12.22
N ILE A 33 4.93 -1.98 -12.14
CA ILE A 33 4.19 -3.05 -12.83
C ILE A 33 3.07 -2.48 -13.70
N GLY A 34 2.78 -3.15 -14.82
CA GLY A 34 1.67 -2.83 -15.71
C GLY A 34 0.59 -3.91 -15.69
N THR A 35 -0.49 -3.70 -16.42
CA THR A 35 -1.60 -4.67 -16.55
C THR A 35 -1.18 -6.00 -17.18
N ASN A 36 -0.06 -6.02 -17.91
CA ASN A 36 0.49 -7.19 -18.58
C ASN A 36 1.66 -7.84 -17.84
N THR A 37 1.99 -7.37 -16.63
CA THR A 37 3.04 -7.98 -15.80
C THR A 37 2.60 -9.41 -15.41
N SER A 38 3.45 -10.39 -15.69
CA SER A 38 3.19 -11.80 -15.34
C SER A 38 2.95 -11.94 -13.83
N GLY A 39 1.83 -12.55 -13.44
CA GLY A 39 1.42 -12.68 -12.04
C GLY A 39 0.89 -11.40 -11.39
N GLY A 40 0.75 -10.31 -12.16
CA GLY A 40 0.07 -9.08 -11.77
C GLY A 40 0.56 -8.46 -10.46
N ILE A 41 -0.33 -7.78 -9.75
CA ILE A 41 -0.04 -7.20 -8.43
C ILE A 41 0.35 -8.28 -7.41
N LYS A 42 -0.23 -9.48 -7.49
CA LYS A 42 0.09 -10.60 -6.58
C LYS A 42 1.56 -10.96 -6.57
N SER A 43 2.23 -10.89 -7.71
CA SER A 43 3.66 -11.23 -7.83
C SER A 43 4.59 -10.33 -7.03
N VAL A 44 4.15 -9.13 -6.64
CA VAL A 44 5.00 -8.11 -6.01
C VAL A 44 4.52 -7.66 -4.63
N ILE A 45 3.23 -7.81 -4.31
CA ILE A 45 2.62 -7.20 -3.11
C ILE A 45 3.21 -7.71 -1.78
N ASN A 46 3.67 -8.97 -1.73
CA ASN A 46 4.32 -9.57 -0.56
C ASN A 46 5.84 -9.68 -0.70
N ASN A 47 6.45 -9.01 -1.68
CA ASN A 47 7.90 -9.06 -1.85
C ASN A 47 8.57 -7.98 -0.98
N ASP A 48 9.15 -8.38 0.14
CA ASP A 48 9.79 -7.49 1.12
C ASP A 48 11.03 -6.74 0.59
N ASN A 49 11.51 -7.08 -0.61
CA ASN A 49 12.53 -6.30 -1.30
C ASN A 49 12.00 -4.95 -1.82
N TYR A 50 10.69 -4.73 -1.85
CA TYR A 50 10.09 -3.48 -2.29
C TYR A 50 9.32 -2.79 -1.17
N ASP A 51 9.58 -1.50 -0.99
CA ASP A 51 8.86 -0.60 -0.11
C ASP A 51 7.76 0.14 -0.86
N THR A 52 7.95 0.36 -2.16
CA THR A 52 7.01 1.08 -3.02
C THR A 52 6.71 0.32 -4.30
N ILE A 53 5.43 0.18 -4.63
CA ILE A 53 4.94 -0.38 -5.89
C ILE A 53 4.28 0.74 -6.70
N TYR A 54 4.79 0.98 -7.90
CA TYR A 54 4.18 1.88 -8.88
C TYR A 54 3.32 1.08 -9.87
N LEU A 55 2.07 1.48 -10.02
CA LEU A 55 1.15 0.92 -11.00
C LEU A 55 1.10 1.84 -12.22
N LYS A 56 1.43 1.32 -13.40
CA LYS A 56 1.22 2.02 -14.68
C LYS A 56 -0.27 2.24 -14.93
N GLU A 57 -0.59 3.22 -15.78
CA GLU A 57 -1.96 3.48 -16.20
C GLU A 57 -2.64 2.19 -16.74
N GLY A 58 -3.90 1.95 -16.37
CA GLY A 58 -4.66 0.80 -16.84
C GLY A 58 -5.65 0.23 -15.82
N THR A 59 -6.40 -0.76 -16.29
CA THR A 59 -7.37 -1.52 -15.49
C THR A 59 -6.81 -2.89 -15.12
N TYR A 60 -6.56 -3.09 -13.84
CA TYR A 60 -6.07 -4.32 -13.23
C TYR A 60 -7.27 -5.15 -12.76
N LYS A 61 -7.46 -6.31 -13.39
CA LYS A 61 -8.57 -7.24 -13.13
C LYS A 61 -8.10 -8.69 -13.22
N GLY A 62 -8.98 -9.62 -12.86
CA GLY A 62 -8.68 -11.05 -12.86
C GLY A 62 -7.82 -11.50 -11.67
N SER A 63 -7.58 -12.81 -11.61
CA SER A 63 -7.02 -13.50 -10.44
C SER A 63 -5.67 -12.97 -9.97
N ASP A 64 -4.87 -12.37 -10.84
CA ASP A 64 -3.52 -11.89 -10.52
C ASP A 64 -3.51 -10.48 -9.91
N ASN A 65 -4.66 -9.80 -9.94
CA ASN A 65 -4.80 -8.40 -9.57
C ASN A 65 -5.89 -8.14 -8.52
N THR A 66 -6.71 -9.14 -8.21
CA THR A 66 -7.74 -9.09 -7.18
C THR A 66 -7.50 -10.18 -6.15
N ASN A 67 -8.22 -10.16 -5.04
CA ASN A 67 -8.01 -11.07 -3.91
C ASN A 67 -6.56 -11.01 -3.41
N LEU A 68 -6.06 -9.79 -3.17
CA LEU A 68 -4.68 -9.51 -2.78
C LEU A 68 -4.52 -9.54 -1.25
N SER A 69 -4.11 -10.69 -0.70
CA SER A 69 -3.70 -10.77 0.70
C SER A 69 -2.31 -10.20 0.88
N VAL A 70 -2.16 -9.29 1.83
CA VAL A 70 -0.90 -8.63 2.21
C VAL A 70 -0.53 -9.11 3.61
N ASP A 71 0.41 -10.06 3.69
CA ASP A 71 0.91 -10.64 4.95
C ASP A 71 2.41 -10.36 5.09
N ARG A 72 2.73 -9.07 5.16
CA ARG A 72 4.09 -8.57 5.43
C ARG A 72 4.06 -7.46 6.47
N THR A 73 4.97 -7.52 7.44
CA THR A 73 5.08 -6.52 8.51
C THR A 73 5.92 -5.30 8.12
N LYS A 74 6.61 -5.38 6.98
CA LYS A 74 7.31 -4.24 6.40
C LYS A 74 6.32 -3.33 5.69
N ASP A 75 6.30 -2.06 6.07
CA ASP A 75 5.47 -1.02 5.50
C ASP A 75 5.53 -1.01 3.96
N ILE A 76 4.38 -0.75 3.33
CA ILE A 76 4.27 -0.74 1.86
C ILE A 76 3.48 0.47 1.36
N THR A 77 3.98 1.07 0.28
CA THR A 77 3.29 2.15 -0.45
C THR A 77 2.92 1.69 -1.85
N ILE A 78 1.68 1.90 -2.27
CA ILE A 78 1.19 1.58 -3.61
C ILE A 78 0.69 2.86 -4.27
N ILE A 79 1.25 3.19 -5.44
CA ILE A 79 1.01 4.47 -6.12
C ILE A 79 0.50 4.21 -7.54
N GLY A 80 -0.69 4.74 -7.84
CA GLY A 80 -1.23 4.77 -9.19
C GLY A 80 -0.67 5.93 -10.02
N LYS A 81 -0.31 5.65 -11.27
CA LYS A 81 0.16 6.67 -12.21
C LYS A 81 -0.99 7.53 -12.73
N ASN A 82 -0.81 8.86 -12.66
CA ASN A 82 -1.66 9.87 -13.30
C ASN A 82 -3.17 9.77 -12.99
N ASN A 83 -3.56 9.22 -11.84
CA ASN A 83 -4.96 8.97 -11.47
C ASN A 83 -5.74 8.11 -12.49
N LYS A 84 -5.04 7.29 -13.28
CA LYS A 84 -5.60 6.43 -14.34
C LYS A 84 -5.44 4.94 -14.05
N VAL A 85 -5.21 4.60 -12.79
CA VAL A 85 -5.10 3.22 -12.33
C VAL A 85 -6.43 2.80 -11.73
N ILE A 86 -6.97 1.71 -12.25
CA ILE A 86 -8.21 1.10 -11.77
C ILE A 86 -7.89 -0.33 -11.32
N ILE A 87 -8.22 -0.68 -10.09
CA ILE A 87 -8.27 -2.07 -9.62
C ILE A 87 -9.75 -2.46 -9.59
N ASP A 88 -10.13 -3.40 -10.44
CA ASP A 88 -11.52 -3.77 -10.70
C ASP A 88 -11.81 -5.17 -10.17
N GLY A 89 -12.70 -5.26 -9.19
CA GLY A 89 -13.15 -6.51 -8.57
C GLY A 89 -14.14 -7.29 -9.42
N GLU A 90 -14.59 -6.73 -10.54
CA GLU A 90 -15.53 -7.32 -11.49
C GLU A 90 -16.87 -7.73 -10.85
N GLY A 91 -17.23 -7.11 -9.73
CA GLY A 91 -18.44 -7.39 -8.95
C GLY A 91 -18.40 -8.72 -8.20
N LYS A 92 -17.24 -9.39 -8.13
CA LYS A 92 -17.12 -10.76 -7.60
C LYS A 92 -15.94 -10.98 -6.66
N ASN A 93 -14.91 -10.11 -6.73
CA ASN A 93 -13.68 -10.27 -5.97
C ASN A 93 -13.50 -9.11 -4.98
N TRP A 94 -12.93 -9.42 -3.83
CA TRP A 94 -12.39 -8.42 -2.93
C TRP A 94 -11.02 -7.94 -3.44
N LEU A 95 -10.56 -6.76 -3.00
CA LEU A 95 -9.38 -6.14 -3.60
C LEU A 95 -8.13 -6.31 -2.76
N LEU A 96 -8.10 -5.76 -1.55
CA LEU A 96 -6.93 -5.73 -0.67
C LEU A 96 -7.32 -6.18 0.74
N GLN A 97 -6.60 -7.18 1.26
CA GLN A 97 -6.72 -7.60 2.64
C GLN A 97 -5.35 -7.47 3.31
N PHE A 98 -5.28 -6.68 4.38
CA PHE A 98 -4.06 -6.50 5.17
C PHE A 98 -4.15 -7.30 6.45
N GLY A 99 -3.12 -8.10 6.70
CA GLY A 99 -2.98 -8.90 7.89
C GLY A 99 -3.78 -10.20 7.90
N ASN A 100 -3.64 -10.91 9.02
CA ASN A 100 -4.16 -12.26 9.21
C ASN A 100 -4.82 -12.35 10.60
N TYR A 101 -6.06 -12.82 10.67
CA TYR A 101 -6.79 -13.05 11.93
C TYR A 101 -6.02 -13.85 12.99
N SER A 102 -5.12 -14.74 12.57
CA SER A 102 -4.31 -15.58 13.47
C SER A 102 -3.07 -14.88 14.01
N LYS A 103 -2.68 -13.74 13.42
CA LYS A 103 -1.45 -13.01 13.70
C LYS A 103 -1.76 -11.51 13.75
N PHE A 104 -2.16 -11.02 14.92
CA PHE A 104 -2.31 -9.58 15.16
C PHE A 104 -0.92 -8.93 15.18
N ALA A 105 -0.36 -8.65 14.01
CA ALA A 105 0.89 -7.94 13.83
C ALA A 105 0.65 -6.51 13.32
N ARG A 106 1.71 -5.71 13.23
CA ARG A 106 1.63 -4.37 12.65
C ARG A 106 1.70 -4.46 11.13
N TYR A 107 0.65 -3.97 10.46
CA TYR A 107 0.56 -3.90 9.01
C TYR A 107 0.27 -2.45 8.62
N ASN A 108 1.27 -1.73 8.09
CA ASN A 108 1.09 -0.35 7.64
C ASN A 108 1.05 -0.30 6.11
N VAL A 109 0.02 0.35 5.57
CA VAL A 109 -0.13 0.55 4.13
C VAL A 109 -0.41 2.01 3.78
N ARG A 110 0.15 2.45 2.65
CA ARG A 110 -0.16 3.73 2.02
C ARG A 110 -0.67 3.50 0.61
N LEU A 111 -1.88 3.96 0.32
CA LEU A 111 -2.51 3.86 -1.01
C LEU A 111 -2.68 5.26 -1.60
N ILE A 112 -2.20 5.49 -2.82
CA ILE A 112 -2.18 6.81 -3.45
C ILE A 112 -2.62 6.73 -4.91
N ASN A 113 -3.53 7.61 -5.34
CA ASN A 113 -3.90 7.81 -6.77
C ASN A 113 -4.52 6.59 -7.46
N ILE A 114 -5.33 5.79 -6.75
CA ILE A 114 -5.93 4.56 -7.28
C ILE A 114 -7.46 4.64 -7.24
N THR A 115 -8.11 4.22 -8.32
CA THR A 115 -9.54 3.93 -8.32
C THR A 115 -9.75 2.45 -8.00
N PHE A 116 -10.55 2.17 -6.99
CA PHE A 116 -11.02 0.85 -6.62
C PHE A 116 -12.49 0.74 -6.96
N GLN A 117 -12.85 -0.24 -7.78
CA GLN A 117 -14.23 -0.39 -8.21
C GLN A 117 -14.72 -1.83 -8.26
N ASN A 118 -16.03 -1.98 -8.13
CA ASN A 118 -16.74 -3.26 -8.24
C ASN A 118 -16.13 -4.35 -7.35
N GLY A 119 -15.57 -3.98 -6.19
CA GLY A 119 -15.16 -4.92 -5.15
C GLY A 119 -16.39 -5.60 -4.56
N TYR A 120 -16.27 -6.88 -4.23
CA TYR A 120 -17.32 -7.66 -3.58
C TYR A 120 -16.73 -8.55 -2.49
N ALA A 121 -17.19 -8.39 -1.25
CA ALA A 121 -16.70 -9.18 -0.11
C ALA A 121 -17.79 -9.37 0.95
N LEU A 122 -17.46 -10.11 2.02
CA LEU A 122 -18.28 -10.13 3.23
C LEU A 122 -18.12 -8.81 4.00
N ASP A 123 -16.88 -8.46 4.35
CA ASP A 123 -16.48 -7.19 5.00
C ASP A 123 -15.51 -6.41 4.10
N GLY A 124 -15.61 -5.08 4.09
CA GLY A 124 -14.59 -4.21 3.47
C GLY A 124 -14.22 -4.60 2.03
N ALA A 125 -15.15 -4.41 1.10
CA ALA A 125 -15.04 -4.95 -0.27
C ALA A 125 -13.78 -4.52 -1.05
N VAL A 126 -13.18 -3.39 -0.67
CA VAL A 126 -11.90 -2.94 -1.20
C VAL A 126 -10.77 -3.16 -0.21
N ILE A 127 -10.90 -2.63 1.01
CA ILE A 127 -9.88 -2.74 2.04
C ILE A 127 -10.48 -3.47 3.22
N TYR A 128 -9.93 -4.64 3.53
CA TYR A 128 -10.14 -5.31 4.79
C TYR A 128 -8.82 -5.28 5.58
N HIS A 129 -8.74 -4.42 6.59
CA HIS A 129 -7.51 -4.21 7.33
C HIS A 129 -7.59 -4.82 8.73
N GLN A 130 -6.64 -5.70 9.03
CA GLN A 130 -6.51 -6.36 10.31
C GLN A 130 -5.10 -6.24 10.84
N GLY A 131 -4.95 -5.76 12.07
CA GLY A 131 -3.63 -5.62 12.66
C GLY A 131 -3.67 -5.11 14.08
N GLU A 132 -2.48 -4.89 14.64
CA GLU A 132 -2.28 -4.29 15.94
C GLU A 132 -1.34 -3.09 15.81
N ASN A 133 -1.68 -1.98 16.48
CA ASN A 133 -0.91 -0.72 16.46
C ASN A 133 -0.51 -0.29 15.03
N SER A 134 -1.47 -0.40 14.10
CA SER A 134 -1.25 -0.20 12.66
C SER A 134 -1.70 1.19 12.22
N SER A 135 -0.84 1.90 11.50
CA SER A 135 -1.08 3.26 11.01
C SER A 135 -1.00 3.29 9.49
N SER A 136 -2.17 3.38 8.85
CA SER A 136 -2.32 3.30 7.40
C SER A 136 -2.92 4.59 6.83
N SER A 137 -2.65 4.87 5.55
CA SER A 137 -3.22 6.03 4.88
C SER A 137 -3.71 5.77 3.46
N VAL A 138 -4.74 6.51 3.08
CA VAL A 138 -5.38 6.49 1.76
C VAL A 138 -5.47 7.94 1.28
N GLN A 139 -4.82 8.25 0.16
CA GLN A 139 -4.73 9.59 -0.36
C GLN A 139 -5.12 9.65 -1.84
N ASN A 140 -6.00 10.59 -2.19
CA ASN A 140 -6.41 10.82 -3.57
C ASN A 140 -6.87 9.54 -4.28
N CYS A 141 -7.66 8.72 -3.59
CA CYS A 141 -8.21 7.48 -4.11
C CYS A 141 -9.71 7.62 -4.39
N LYS A 142 -10.23 6.80 -5.29
CA LYS A 142 -11.68 6.71 -5.55
C LYS A 142 -12.18 5.32 -5.22
N PHE A 143 -13.30 5.21 -4.53
CA PHE A 143 -13.98 3.96 -4.22
C PHE A 143 -15.37 4.02 -4.87
N SER A 144 -15.63 3.18 -5.87
CA SER A 144 -16.85 3.22 -6.68
C SER A 144 -17.56 1.86 -6.74
N ASN A 145 -18.86 1.82 -6.43
CA ASN A 145 -19.70 0.62 -6.62
C ASN A 145 -19.12 -0.65 -5.94
N ASN A 146 -18.56 -0.50 -4.75
CA ASN A 146 -18.04 -1.64 -3.97
C ASN A 146 -19.11 -2.12 -2.98
N VAL A 147 -19.27 -3.45 -2.84
CA VAL A 147 -20.37 -4.07 -2.08
C VAL A 147 -19.84 -5.02 -1.01
N ALA A 148 -20.13 -4.74 0.26
CA ALA A 148 -20.03 -5.69 1.36
C ALA A 148 -21.38 -6.42 1.51
N SER A 149 -21.38 -7.74 1.63
CA SER A 149 -22.58 -8.59 1.49
C SER A 149 -23.12 -9.20 2.78
N ASP A 150 -22.39 -9.13 3.89
CA ASP A 150 -22.85 -9.70 5.18
C ASP A 150 -22.18 -9.05 6.40
N GLY A 151 -21.15 -8.24 6.17
CA GLY A 151 -20.27 -7.70 7.20
C GLY A 151 -20.49 -6.23 7.55
N TYR A 152 -19.57 -5.68 8.34
CA TYR A 152 -19.52 -4.26 8.62
C TYR A 152 -18.73 -3.55 7.50
N ASP A 153 -19.21 -2.37 7.11
CA ASP A 153 -18.50 -1.41 6.25
C ASP A 153 -18.36 -1.78 4.75
N GLY A 154 -19.02 -1.00 3.88
CA GLY A 154 -19.10 -1.24 2.44
C GLY A 154 -17.75 -1.36 1.73
N ALA A 155 -17.00 -0.25 1.59
CA ALA A 155 -15.74 -0.25 0.84
C ALA A 155 -14.50 -0.58 1.70
N ILE A 156 -14.45 -0.09 2.93
CA ILE A 156 -13.29 -0.18 3.82
C ILE A 156 -13.76 -0.63 5.19
N CYS A 157 -13.24 -1.74 5.69
CA CYS A 157 -13.35 -2.14 7.08
C CYS A 157 -11.95 -2.11 7.71
N PHE A 158 -11.79 -1.32 8.76
CA PHE A 158 -10.52 -1.14 9.46
C PHE A 158 -10.62 -1.72 10.88
N TYR A 159 -10.35 -3.01 10.99
CA TYR A 159 -10.50 -3.79 12.21
C TYR A 159 -9.13 -4.00 12.88
N THR A 160 -8.74 -3.09 13.77
CA THR A 160 -7.44 -3.14 14.44
C THR A 160 -7.55 -3.27 15.96
N ARG A 161 -6.53 -3.87 16.58
CA ARG A 161 -6.33 -3.90 18.04
C ARG A 161 -5.25 -2.90 18.47
N GLY A 162 -5.20 -2.62 19.77
CA GLY A 162 -4.22 -1.71 20.36
C GLY A 162 -4.62 -0.24 20.27
N ASN A 163 -3.99 0.60 21.09
CA ASN A 163 -4.38 2.00 21.27
C ASN A 163 -3.76 2.94 20.23
N ASP A 164 -2.78 2.47 19.46
CA ASP A 164 -2.01 3.29 18.51
C ASP A 164 -2.38 3.01 17.04
N SER A 165 -3.55 2.40 16.80
CA SER A 165 -4.03 2.14 15.45
C SER A 165 -4.73 3.36 14.86
N ASN A 166 -4.43 3.67 13.61
CA ASN A 166 -4.96 4.85 12.92
C ASN A 166 -5.16 4.60 11.43
N LEU A 167 -6.23 5.18 10.88
CA LEU A 167 -6.49 5.24 9.45
C LEU A 167 -6.70 6.70 9.05
N GLN A 168 -5.85 7.22 8.17
CA GLN A 168 -6.03 8.55 7.58
C GLN A 168 -6.53 8.43 6.15
N ILE A 169 -7.64 9.12 5.85
CA ILE A 169 -8.19 9.18 4.49
C ILE A 169 -8.26 10.66 4.09
N THR A 170 -7.54 11.02 3.03
CA THR A 170 -7.47 12.40 2.52
C THR A 170 -7.73 12.45 1.02
N ASP A 171 -8.35 13.53 0.56
CA ASP A 171 -8.61 13.83 -0.86
C ASP A 171 -9.30 12.69 -1.64
N SER A 172 -10.02 11.81 -0.94
CA SER A 172 -10.57 10.58 -1.51
C SER A 172 -12.08 10.67 -1.67
N VAL A 173 -12.60 9.99 -2.70
CA VAL A 173 -14.02 10.04 -3.08
C VAL A 173 -14.65 8.67 -2.94
N PHE A 174 -15.81 8.61 -2.29
CA PHE A 174 -16.63 7.40 -2.15
C PHE A 174 -17.95 7.61 -2.90
N THR A 175 -18.26 6.74 -3.86
CA THR A 175 -19.48 6.82 -4.69
C THR A 175 -20.14 5.45 -4.80
N GLU A 176 -21.42 5.37 -4.47
CA GLU A 176 -22.24 4.16 -4.64
C GLU A 176 -21.68 2.89 -3.97
N ASN A 177 -20.87 3.04 -2.93
CA ASN A 177 -20.45 1.91 -2.11
C ASN A 177 -21.59 1.50 -1.19
N LYS A 178 -21.87 0.20 -1.11
CA LYS A 178 -23.04 -0.34 -0.41
C LYS A 178 -22.64 -1.44 0.56
N PHE A 179 -23.44 -1.53 1.60
CA PHE A 179 -23.54 -2.73 2.41
C PHE A 179 -24.93 -3.31 2.15
N ASN A 180 -24.99 -4.57 1.75
CA ASN A 180 -26.22 -5.33 1.65
C ASN A 180 -26.32 -6.19 2.91
N SER A 181 -26.97 -5.69 3.96
CA SER A 181 -27.48 -6.61 4.99
C SER A 181 -28.48 -7.52 4.31
N TYR A 182 -28.32 -8.85 4.45
CA TYR A 182 -29.47 -9.73 4.27
C TYR A 182 -30.53 -9.26 5.27
N ILE A 183 -31.57 -8.60 4.77
CA ILE A 183 -32.82 -8.43 5.52
C ILE A 183 -33.43 -9.83 5.52
N SER A 184 -33.16 -10.60 6.58
CA SER A 184 -33.95 -11.78 6.94
C SER A 184 -35.23 -11.35 7.64
#